data_AF-A0A4Q3UTD4-F1
#
_entry.id   AF-A0A4Q3UTD4-F1
#
_cell.length_a   1.000
_cell.length_b   1.000
_cell.length_c   1.000
_cell.angle_alpha   90.00
_cell.angle_beta   90.00
_cell.angle_gamma   90.00
#
_symmetry.space_group_name_H-M   'P 1'
#
loop_
_entity.id
_entity.type
_entity.pdbx_description
1 polymer ?
#
loop_
_entity_poly.entity_id
_entity_poly.type
_entity_poly.pdbx_seq_one_letter_code
_entity_poly.pdbx_strand_id
1 'polypeptide(L)'
;MNLTDLEIFRAIYSAARSPLADLLFALLSTSALGWLLVVVALPALALKEWRFDALRHIVAVILSASAPALKGFFPHDRPSKMLWVQEQETVYGGSFPSGHTACAFVVAVNASFILARRGYSRWIP
;
A
#
# COMPACT_ATOMS: atom_id res chain seq x y z
N MET A 1 -1.27 19.33 -10.84
CA MET A 1 -1.99 19.12 -9.56
C MET A 1 -3.06 20.20 -9.47
N ASN A 2 -4.30 19.87 -9.12
CA ASN A 2 -5.34 20.89 -8.96
C ASN A 2 -5.11 21.69 -7.65
N LEU A 3 -5.81 22.81 -7.46
CA LEU A 3 -5.64 23.67 -6.29
C LEU A 3 -5.98 22.94 -4.98
N THR A 4 -7.09 22.20 -4.97
CA THR A 4 -7.56 21.46 -3.79
C THR A 4 -6.56 20.41 -3.31
N ASP A 5 -5.99 19.62 -4.23
CA ASP A 5 -4.98 18.59 -3.94
C ASP A 5 -3.72 19.21 -3.34
N LEU A 6 -3.31 20.37 -3.85
CA LEU A 6 -2.15 21.10 -3.36
C LEU A 6 -2.37 21.65 -1.95
N GLU A 7 -3.56 22.18 -1.68
CA GLU A 7 -3.95 22.68 -0.35
C GLU A 7 -4.00 21.55 0.67
N ILE A 8 -4.62 20.41 0.32
CA ILE A 8 -4.64 19.21 1.17
C ILE A 8 -3.23 18.71 1.43
N PHE A 9 -2.41 18.58 0.38
CA PHE A 9 -1.03 18.13 0.52
C PHE A 9 -0.23 19.07 1.43
N ARG A 10 -0.36 20.40 1.26
CA ARG A 10 0.29 21.39 2.13
C ARG A 10 -0.17 21.28 3.58
N ALA A 11 -1.47 21.11 3.82
CA ALA A 11 -2.02 20.95 5.17
C ALA A 11 -1.45 19.70 5.86
N ILE A 12 -1.43 18.55 5.18
CA ILE A 12 -0.89 17.29 5.72
C ILE A 12 0.62 17.41 5.93
N TYR A 13 1.35 17.89 4.93
CA TYR A 13 2.81 18.02 4.97
C TYR A 13 3.26 18.95 6.10
N SER A 14 2.66 20.14 6.21
CA SER A 14 3.05 21.09 7.25
C SER A 14 2.67 20.64 8.67
N ALA A 15 1.53 19.97 8.84
CA ALA A 15 1.05 19.59 10.17
C ALA A 15 1.75 18.36 10.77
N ALA A 16 2.18 17.40 9.95
CA ALA A 16 2.61 16.08 10.42
C ALA A 16 4.13 15.84 10.37
N ARG A 17 4.93 16.83 9.95
CA ARG A 17 6.36 16.63 9.72
C ARG A 17 7.17 16.65 11.02
N SER A 18 7.84 15.54 11.28
CA SER A 18 8.88 15.40 12.30
C SER A 18 9.79 14.22 11.93
N PRO A 19 11.04 14.14 12.43
CA PRO A 19 11.92 13.01 12.15
C PRO A 19 11.33 11.65 12.56
N LEU A 20 10.54 11.61 13.65
CA LEU A 20 9.86 10.40 14.09
C LEU A 20 8.73 10.01 13.13
N ALA A 21 7.93 10.98 12.69
CA ALA A 21 6.88 10.73 11.71
C ALA A 21 7.47 10.25 10.38
N ASP A 22 8.58 10.84 9.92
CA ASP A 22 9.26 10.42 8.70
C ASP A 22 9.73 8.96 8.79
N LEU A 23 10.34 8.57 9.91
CA LEU A 23 10.76 7.19 10.14
C LEU A 23 9.55 6.25 10.15
N LEU A 24 8.48 6.62 10.86
CA LEU A 24 7.25 5.83 10.90
C LEU A 24 6.67 5.63 9.50
N PHE A 25 6.54 6.70 8.72
CA PHE A 25 6.00 6.62 7.36
C PHE A 25 6.93 5.86 6.41
N ALA A 26 8.25 5.95 6.57
CA ALA A 26 9.20 5.13 5.81
C ALA A 26 9.02 3.64 6.09
N LEU A 27 8.85 3.25 7.37
CA LEU A 27 8.58 1.87 7.76
C LEU A 27 7.22 1.38 7.21
N LEU A 28 6.17 2.19 7.37
CA LEU A 28 4.84 1.85 6.85
C LEU A 28 4.84 1.71 5.33
N SER A 29 5.48 2.64 4.61
CA SER A 29 5.60 2.58 3.15
C SER A 29 6.35 1.33 2.70
N THR A 30 7.47 1.01 3.36
CA THR A 30 8.26 -0.21 3.09
C THR A 30 7.45 -1.49 3.35
N SER A 31 6.65 -1.50 4.42
CA SER A 31 5.79 -2.65 4.75
C SER A 31 4.70 -2.93 3.71
N ALA A 32 4.32 -1.91 2.93
CA ALA A 32 3.32 -2.00 1.87
C ALA A 32 3.92 -2.37 0.50
N LEU A 33 5.21 -2.76 0.43
CA LEU A 33 5.82 -3.26 -0.80
C LEU A 33 5.18 -4.59 -1.21
N GLY A 34 4.58 -4.64 -2.40
CA GLY A 34 3.88 -5.83 -2.88
C GLY A 34 4.75 -7.09 -2.90
N TRP A 35 6.02 -6.99 -3.30
CA TRP A 35 6.94 -8.14 -3.27
C TRP A 35 7.22 -8.63 -1.84
N LEU A 36 7.33 -7.72 -0.87
CA LEU A 36 7.55 -8.07 0.53
C LEU A 36 6.36 -8.85 1.08
N LEU A 37 5.14 -8.40 0.77
CA LEU A 37 3.90 -9.06 1.18
C LEU A 37 3.76 -10.46 0.57
N VAL A 38 4.17 -10.65 -0.70
CA VAL A 38 4.22 -11.98 -1.31
C VAL A 38 5.22 -12.88 -0.59
N VAL A 39 6.45 -12.39 -0.35
CA VAL A 39 7.50 -13.17 0.33
C VAL A 39 7.05 -13.61 1.72
N VAL A 40 6.41 -12.73 2.48
CA VAL A 40 5.87 -13.04 3.82
C VAL A 40 4.75 -14.09 3.76
N ALA A 41 3.97 -14.14 2.68
CA ALA A 41 2.88 -15.11 2.51
C ALA A 41 3.35 -16.50 2.03
N LEU A 42 4.53 -16.63 1.40
CA LEU A 42 5.02 -17.90 0.85
C LEU A 42 5.10 -19.04 1.88
N PRO A 43 5.64 -18.86 3.10
CA PRO A 43 5.70 -19.93 4.09
C PRO A 43 4.32 -20.50 4.45
N ALA A 44 3.27 -19.67 4.42
CA ALA A 44 1.91 -20.09 4.75
C ALA A 44 1.29 -21.03 3.68
N LEU A 45 1.86 -21.12 2.48
CA LEU A 45 1.47 -22.12 1.47
C LEU A 45 1.80 -23.54 1.89
N ALA A 46 2.84 -23.74 2.71
CA ALA A 46 3.20 -25.06 3.24
C ALA A 46 2.26 -25.53 4.37
N LEU A 47 1.51 -24.61 4.98
CA LEU A 47 0.58 -24.90 6.08
C LEU A 47 -0.81 -25.24 5.50
N LYS A 48 -1.23 -26.51 5.62
CA LYS A 48 -2.51 -27.01 5.04
C LYS A 48 -3.72 -26.12 5.34
N GLU A 49 -3.82 -25.62 6.57
CA GLU A 49 -4.93 -24.76 7.02
C GLU A 49 -4.90 -23.35 6.41
N TRP A 50 -3.72 -22.86 6.03
CA TRP A 50 -3.50 -21.50 5.55
C TRP A 50 -3.27 -21.42 4.04
N ARG A 51 -3.02 -22.55 3.36
CA ARG A 51 -2.63 -22.57 1.94
C ARG A 51 -3.55 -21.76 1.03
N PHE A 52 -4.87 -21.85 1.24
CA PHE A 52 -5.84 -21.14 0.41
C PHE A 52 -5.95 -19.67 0.77
N ASP A 53 -5.78 -19.31 2.05
CA ASP A 53 -5.75 -17.91 2.47
C ASP A 53 -4.47 -17.21 1.98
N ALA A 54 -3.34 -17.91 2.06
CA ALA A 54 -2.05 -17.46 1.53
C ALA A 54 -2.11 -17.30 0.00
N LEU A 55 -2.68 -18.27 -0.73
CA LEU A 55 -2.85 -18.17 -2.18
C LEU A 55 -3.76 -16.99 -2.55
N ARG A 56 -4.89 -16.81 -1.87
CA ARG A 56 -5.78 -15.65 -2.08
C ARG A 56 -5.06 -14.33 -1.82
N HIS A 57 -4.27 -14.25 -0.75
CA HIS A 57 -3.47 -13.09 -0.43
C HIS A 57 -2.45 -12.76 -1.53
N ILE A 58 -1.69 -13.76 -1.98
CA ILE A 58 -0.71 -13.58 -3.07
C ILE A 58 -1.40 -13.10 -4.35
N VAL A 59 -2.52 -13.72 -4.74
CA VAL A 59 -3.29 -13.30 -5.91
C VAL A 59 -3.79 -11.86 -5.75
N ALA A 60 -4.33 -11.50 -4.59
CA ALA A 60 -4.82 -10.15 -4.32
C ALA A 60 -3.69 -9.10 -4.44
N VAL A 61 -2.51 -9.39 -3.87
CA VAL A 61 -1.33 -8.51 -3.98
C VAL A 61 -0.88 -8.38 -5.45
N ILE A 62 -0.79 -9.47 -6.20
CA ILE A 62 -0.43 -9.43 -7.63
C ILE A 62 -1.44 -8.60 -8.42
N LEU A 63 -2.74 -8.80 -8.20
CA LEU A 63 -3.78 -8.04 -8.90
C LEU A 63 -3.73 -6.54 -8.58
N SER A 64 -3.28 -6.15 -7.38
CA SER A 64 -3.08 -4.74 -7.02
C SER A 64 -2.02 -4.04 -7.89
N ALA A 65 -1.10 -4.78 -8.53
CA ALA A 65 -0.11 -4.24 -9.45
C ALA A 65 -0.72 -3.68 -10.75
N SER A 66 -2.00 -3.95 -11.02
CA SER A 66 -2.75 -3.28 -12.08
C SER A 66 -2.81 -1.77 -11.90
N ALA A 67 -2.83 -1.25 -10.66
CA ALA A 67 -2.85 0.19 -10.41
C ALA A 67 -1.58 0.90 -10.94
N PRO A 68 -0.35 0.46 -10.61
CA PRO A 68 0.86 0.95 -11.27
C PRO A 68 0.84 0.89 -12.79
N ALA A 69 0.23 -0.14 -13.39
CA ALA A 69 0.12 -0.26 -14.85
C ALA A 69 -0.73 0.86 -15.46
N LEU A 70 -1.67 1.43 -14.70
CA LEU A 70 -2.48 2.57 -15.15
C LEU A 70 -1.72 3.90 -15.21
N LYS A 71 -0.53 3.99 -14.60
CA LYS A 71 0.24 5.24 -14.56
C LYS A 71 0.57 5.80 -15.94
N GLY A 72 0.71 4.93 -16.95
CA GLY A 72 0.96 5.34 -18.34
C GLY A 72 -0.19 6.16 -18.96
N PHE A 73 -1.42 5.97 -18.48
CA PHE A 73 -2.60 6.70 -18.96
C PHE A 73 -2.80 8.04 -18.25
N PHE A 74 -2.15 8.25 -17.11
CA PHE A 74 -2.32 9.43 -16.27
C PHE A 74 -0.94 10.02 -15.93
N PRO A 75 -0.31 10.74 -16.87
CA PRO A 75 0.94 11.43 -16.58
C PRO A 75 0.71 12.44 -15.46
N HIS A 76 1.20 12.10 -14.27
CA HIS A 76 1.05 12.91 -13.07
C HIS A 76 2.39 13.01 -12.35
N ASP A 77 2.80 14.26 -12.09
CA ASP A 77 4.02 14.56 -11.36
C ASP A 77 3.87 14.30 -9.87
N ARG A 78 4.96 13.92 -9.21
CA ARG A 78 4.99 13.72 -7.77
C ARG A 78 5.24 15.03 -7.02
N PRO A 79 4.69 15.19 -5.79
CA PRO A 79 4.99 16.34 -4.95
C PRO A 79 6.48 16.50 -4.61
N SER A 80 7.27 15.42 -4.70
CA SER A 80 8.73 15.44 -4.50
C SER A 80 9.49 16.36 -5.46
N LYS A 81 8.88 16.78 -6.58
CA LYS A 81 9.46 17.77 -7.50
C LYS A 81 9.34 19.22 -7.01
N MET A 82 8.58 19.47 -5.94
CA MET A 82 8.32 20.83 -5.46
C MET A 82 9.48 21.32 -4.58
N LEU A 83 10.00 22.52 -4.84
CA LEU A 83 11.18 23.09 -4.17
C LEU A 83 11.06 23.22 -2.64
N TRP A 84 9.84 23.26 -2.11
CA TRP A 84 9.56 23.42 -0.68
C TRP A 84 9.31 22.07 0.02
N VAL A 85 9.39 20.96 -0.69
CA VAL A 85 9.23 19.60 -0.16
C VAL A 85 10.60 18.96 -0.03
N GLN A 86 10.96 18.49 1.17
CA GLN A 86 12.14 17.65 1.35
C GLN A 86 11.96 16.33 0.59
N GLU A 87 12.94 15.98 -0.25
CA GLU A 87 12.93 14.73 -1.00
C GLU A 87 13.01 13.52 -0.05
N GLN A 88 12.04 12.61 -0.16
CA GLN A 88 11.96 11.35 0.59
C GLN A 88 11.99 10.11 -0.30
N GLU A 89 11.97 10.29 -1.63
CA GLU A 89 11.97 9.20 -2.62
C GLU A 89 12.77 9.60 -3.87
N THR A 90 13.32 8.61 -4.58
CA THR A 90 14.10 8.81 -5.82
C THR A 90 13.25 8.74 -7.09
N VAL A 91 11.93 8.58 -6.94
CA VAL A 91 10.97 8.48 -8.05
C VAL A 91 10.19 9.78 -8.13
N TYR A 92 10.20 10.45 -9.29
CA TYR A 92 9.62 11.79 -9.44
C TYR A 92 8.41 11.85 -10.39
N GLY A 93 8.07 10.75 -11.07
CA GLY A 93 6.94 10.65 -12.00
C GLY A 93 5.96 9.52 -11.68
N GLY A 94 4.80 9.54 -12.33
CA GLY A 94 3.76 8.52 -12.19
C GLY A 94 3.20 8.46 -10.77
N SER A 95 2.77 9.59 -10.23
CA SER A 95 2.16 9.68 -8.89
C SER A 95 0.77 9.04 -8.83
N PHE A 96 0.00 9.07 -9.93
CA PHE A 96 -1.37 8.58 -9.97
C PHE A 96 -1.55 7.37 -10.89
N PRO A 97 -2.24 6.30 -10.44
CA PRO A 97 -2.66 6.04 -9.06
C PRO A 97 -1.50 5.53 -8.17
N SER A 98 -1.66 5.60 -6.85
CA SER A 98 -0.67 5.10 -5.88
C SER A 98 -0.70 3.58 -5.78
N GLY A 99 0.41 2.93 -6.17
CA GLY A 99 0.57 1.48 -6.07
C GLY A 99 0.61 0.97 -4.63
N HIS A 100 1.38 1.64 -3.75
CA HIS A 100 1.44 1.27 -2.34
C HIS A 100 0.08 1.37 -1.66
N THR A 101 -0.70 2.42 -1.97
CA THR A 101 -2.04 2.60 -1.40
C THR A 101 -3.00 1.53 -1.89
N ALA A 102 -3.01 1.24 -3.20
CA ALA A 102 -3.85 0.18 -3.76
C ALA A 102 -3.51 -1.20 -3.16
N CYS A 103 -2.21 -1.51 -3.03
CA CYS A 103 -1.73 -2.74 -2.42
C CYS A 103 -2.14 -2.84 -0.94
N ALA A 104 -1.85 -1.81 -0.15
CA ALA A 104 -2.21 -1.77 1.27
C ALA A 104 -3.72 -1.93 1.50
N PHE A 105 -4.55 -1.26 0.69
CA PHE A 105 -6.00 -1.36 0.79
C PHE A 105 -6.51 -2.77 0.46
N VAL A 106 -6.07 -3.35 -0.66
CA VAL A 106 -6.44 -4.71 -1.05
C VAL A 106 -6.02 -5.73 0.01
N VAL A 107 -4.82 -5.58 0.57
CA VAL A 107 -4.32 -6.43 1.65
C VAL A 107 -5.16 -6.30 2.91
N ALA A 108 -5.50 -5.08 3.32
CA ALA A 108 -6.31 -4.83 4.51
C ALA A 108 -7.72 -5.44 4.38
N VAL A 109 -8.35 -5.27 3.21
CA VAL A 109 -9.67 -5.85 2.90
C VAL A 109 -9.59 -7.38 2.85
N ASN A 110 -8.59 -7.95 2.19
CA ASN A 110 -8.45 -9.41 2.15
C ASN A 110 -8.16 -9.99 3.54
N ALA A 111 -7.32 -9.34 4.35
CA ALA A 111 -7.04 -9.74 5.72
C ALA A 111 -8.31 -9.70 6.59
N SER A 112 -9.15 -8.67 6.45
CA SER A 112 -10.41 -8.59 7.21
C SER A 112 -11.36 -9.73 6.87
N PHE A 113 -11.47 -10.14 5.59
CA PHE A 113 -12.25 -11.31 5.19
C PHE A 113 -11.70 -12.63 5.74
N ILE A 114 -10.37 -12.81 5.72
CA ILE A 114 -9.72 -14.01 6.29
C ILE A 114 -10.00 -14.08 7.80
N LEU A 115 -9.82 -12.97 8.51
CA LEU A 115 -10.06 -12.87 9.94
C LEU A 115 -11.54 -13.10 10.28
N ALA A 116 -12.46 -12.50 9.53
CA ALA A 116 -13.89 -12.71 9.73
C ALA A 116 -14.26 -14.19 9.55
N ARG A 117 -13.84 -14.82 8.45
CA ARG A 117 -14.14 -16.25 8.18
C ARG A 117 -13.63 -17.16 9.29
N ARG A 118 -12.44 -16.90 9.81
CA ARG A 118 -11.85 -17.71 10.88
C ARG A 118 -12.38 -17.38 12.26
N GLY A 119 -12.80 -16.14 12.48
CA GLY A 119 -13.62 -15.76 13.61
C GLY A 119 -14.89 -16.59 13.62
N TYR A 120 -15.67 -16.59 12.53
CA TYR A 120 -16.87 -17.43 12.38
C TYR A 120 -16.61 -18.93 12.50
N SER A 121 -15.49 -19.44 11.97
CA SER A 121 -15.12 -20.86 12.10
C SER A 121 -14.87 -21.31 13.53
N ARG A 122 -14.63 -20.41 14.49
CA ARG A 122 -14.54 -20.75 15.92
C ARG A 122 -15.90 -20.86 16.62
N TRP A 123 -16.98 -20.42 15.98
CA TRP A 123 -18.33 -20.39 16.54
C TRP A 123 -19.29 -21.40 15.91
N ILE A 124 -18.90 -22.08 14.84
CA ILE A 124 -19.69 -23.15 14.22
C ILE A 124 -18.96 -24.47 14.51
N PRO A 125 -19.48 -25.31 15.43
CA PRO A 125 -18.92 -26.62 15.73
C PRO A 125 -19.02 -27.58 14.54
#